data_AF-A0A9E4HEC6-F1
#
_entry.id   AF-A0A9E4HEC6-F1
#
_cell.length_a   1.000
_cell.length_b   1.000
_cell.length_c   1.000
_cell.angle_alpha   90.00
_cell.angle_beta   90.00
_cell.angle_gamma   90.00
#
_symmetry.space_group_name_H-M   'P 1'
#
loop_
_entity.id
_entity.type
_entity.pdbx_description
1 polymer ?
#
loop_
_entity_poly.entity_id
_entity_poly.type
_entity_poly.pdbx_seq_one_letter_code
_entity_poly.pdbx_strand_id
1 'polypeptide(L)'
;MTSQSPWSIKGIEPEAREAAKMAARKAGMTLGGWLTRTILSVAAHELKRNTAGKPPPEWEEGAGPDLSPPSPPALTEEAILKSIQQLIQRVEHIEQVTQETIAPISEKVEQLAERVKEVNEKTGISAGPLERALQRLTERMDTMEVGDAAPEQEREKRPRPQRSRFARMFNLP
;
A
#
# COMPACT_ATOMS: atom_id res chain seq x y z
N MET A 1 -27.40 -41.93 -8.58
CA MET A 1 -27.04 -40.52 -8.82
C MET A 1 -25.87 -40.21 -7.91
N THR A 2 -24.65 -40.17 -8.43
CA THR A 2 -23.42 -40.06 -7.63
C THR A 2 -23.41 -38.75 -6.84
N SER A 3 -23.60 -38.84 -5.54
CA SER A 3 -23.55 -37.74 -4.58
C SER A 3 -22.13 -37.19 -4.48
N GLN A 4 -21.80 -36.26 -5.38
CA GLN A 4 -20.55 -35.53 -5.37
C GLN A 4 -20.53 -34.60 -4.15
N SER A 5 -19.57 -34.81 -3.26
CA SER A 5 -19.42 -34.02 -2.04
C SER A 5 -19.30 -32.53 -2.36
N PRO A 6 -19.98 -31.64 -1.61
CA PRO A 6 -19.88 -30.21 -1.80
C PRO A 6 -18.47 -29.73 -1.45
N TRP A 7 -17.87 -28.97 -2.36
CA TRP A 7 -16.57 -28.31 -2.18
C TRP A 7 -16.80 -26.92 -1.58
N SER A 8 -15.86 -26.47 -0.75
CA SER A 8 -15.90 -25.14 -0.13
C SER A 8 -14.74 -24.29 -0.62
N ILE A 9 -15.02 -23.05 -1.03
CA ILE A 9 -14.05 -22.11 -1.59
C ILE A 9 -13.75 -21.03 -0.55
N LYS A 10 -12.48 -20.89 -0.13
CA LYS A 10 -12.03 -19.93 0.89
C LYS A 10 -11.38 -18.72 0.22
N GLY A 11 -11.58 -17.53 0.80
CA GLY A 11 -10.85 -16.32 0.39
C GLY A 11 -11.47 -15.49 -0.73
N ILE A 12 -12.72 -15.75 -1.12
CA ILE A 12 -13.42 -14.88 -2.09
C ILE A 12 -13.71 -13.53 -1.42
N GLU A 13 -13.23 -12.44 -2.03
CA GLU A 13 -13.51 -11.09 -1.56
C GLU A 13 -15.03 -10.83 -1.41
N PRO A 14 -15.46 -10.02 -0.43
CA PRO A 14 -16.87 -9.69 -0.24
C PRO A 14 -17.51 -9.10 -1.50
N GLU A 15 -16.76 -8.24 -2.21
CA GLU A 15 -17.22 -7.59 -3.44
C GLU A 15 -17.46 -8.60 -4.56
N ALA A 16 -16.51 -9.53 -4.79
CA ALA A 16 -16.65 -10.58 -5.78
C ALA A 16 -17.85 -11.52 -5.50
N ARG A 17 -18.16 -11.78 -4.21
CA ARG A 17 -19.34 -12.55 -3.82
C ARG A 17 -20.64 -11.82 -4.18
N GLU A 18 -20.73 -10.51 -3.93
CA GLU A 18 -21.90 -9.72 -4.30
C GLU A 18 -22.05 -9.58 -5.81
N ALA A 19 -20.94 -9.37 -6.55
CA ALA A 19 -20.95 -9.33 -8.00
C ALA A 19 -21.46 -10.65 -8.61
N ALA A 20 -21.01 -11.80 -8.08
CA ALA A 20 -21.48 -13.11 -8.53
C ALA A 20 -22.99 -13.31 -8.25
N LYS A 21 -23.47 -12.91 -7.07
CA LYS A 21 -24.91 -12.96 -6.75
C LYS A 21 -25.73 -12.07 -7.68
N MET A 22 -25.29 -10.84 -7.94
CA MET A 22 -25.97 -9.92 -8.84
C MET A 22 -26.00 -10.45 -10.27
N ALA A 23 -24.89 -11.02 -10.76
CA ALA A 23 -24.81 -11.60 -12.09
C ALA A 23 -25.70 -12.83 -12.25
N ALA A 24 -25.76 -13.71 -11.23
CA ALA A 24 -26.68 -14.84 -11.20
C ALA A 24 -28.14 -14.39 -11.22
N ARG A 25 -28.50 -13.38 -10.41
CA ARG A 25 -29.85 -12.81 -10.35
C ARG A 25 -30.24 -12.16 -11.69
N LYS A 26 -29.32 -11.42 -12.32
CA LYS A 26 -29.51 -10.81 -13.64
C LYS A 26 -29.72 -11.88 -14.73
N ALA A 27 -29.05 -13.02 -14.60
CA ALA A 27 -29.18 -14.13 -15.53
C ALA A 27 -30.38 -15.06 -15.24
N GLY A 28 -31.17 -14.78 -14.18
CA GLY A 28 -32.35 -15.57 -13.82
C GLY A 28 -32.05 -16.99 -13.36
N MET A 29 -30.85 -17.25 -12.81
CA MET A 29 -30.42 -18.59 -12.42
C MET A 29 -29.83 -18.61 -11.00
N THR A 30 -29.64 -19.81 -10.44
CA THR A 30 -29.01 -19.97 -9.12
C THR A 30 -27.54 -19.57 -9.17
N LEU A 31 -26.99 -19.13 -8.03
CA LEU A 31 -25.57 -18.79 -7.91
C LEU A 31 -24.67 -19.94 -8.37
N GLY A 32 -24.99 -21.17 -7.97
CA GLY A 32 -24.25 -22.37 -8.39
C GLY A 32 -24.32 -22.60 -9.90
N GLY A 33 -25.51 -22.54 -10.50
CA GLY A 33 -25.67 -22.71 -11.94
C GLY A 33 -24.96 -21.62 -12.75
N TRP A 34 -25.02 -20.37 -12.28
CA TRP A 34 -24.28 -19.27 -12.88
C TRP A 34 -22.76 -19.50 -12.81
N LEU A 35 -22.25 -19.89 -11.64
CA LEU A 35 -20.83 -20.13 -11.44
C LEU A 35 -20.32 -21.29 -12.29
N THR A 36 -21.05 -22.41 -12.34
CA THR A 36 -20.72 -23.55 -13.22
C THR A 36 -20.64 -23.11 -14.68
N ARG A 37 -21.62 -22.36 -15.17
CA ARG A 37 -21.62 -21.85 -16.55
C ARG A 37 -20.44 -20.92 -16.81
N THR A 38 -20.17 -20.00 -15.90
CA THR A 38 -19.06 -19.04 -16.03
C THR A 38 -17.72 -19.75 -16.04
N ILE A 39 -17.48 -20.69 -15.12
CA ILE A 39 -16.24 -21.48 -15.07
C ILE A 39 -16.03 -22.26 -16.37
N LEU A 40 -17.06 -22.97 -16.86
CA LEU A 40 -16.98 -23.72 -18.12
C LEU A 40 -16.72 -22.81 -19.32
N SER A 41 -17.35 -21.63 -19.36
CA SER A 41 -17.15 -20.66 -20.44
C SER A 41 -15.70 -20.14 -20.48
N VAL A 42 -15.14 -19.80 -19.32
CA VAL A 42 -13.75 -19.33 -19.22
C VAL A 42 -12.79 -20.45 -19.58
N ALA A 43 -12.98 -21.66 -19.03
CA ALA A 43 -12.15 -22.83 -19.35
C ALA A 43 -12.14 -23.16 -20.85
N ALA A 44 -13.29 -23.10 -21.52
CA ALA A 44 -13.38 -23.30 -22.96
C ALA A 44 -12.63 -22.20 -23.75
N HIS A 45 -12.65 -20.96 -23.28
CA HIS A 45 -11.93 -19.85 -23.89
C HIS A 45 -10.41 -19.95 -23.69
N GLU A 46 -9.95 -20.40 -22.52
CA GLU A 46 -8.53 -20.70 -22.28
C GLU A 46 -8.05 -21.86 -23.14
N LEU A 47 -8.84 -22.94 -23.24
CA LEU A 47 -8.48 -24.09 -24.06
C LEU A 47 -8.36 -23.69 -25.52
N LYS A 48 -9.33 -22.93 -26.05
CA LYS A 48 -9.29 -22.43 -27.43
C LYS A 48 -8.08 -21.54 -27.69
N ARG A 49 -7.71 -20.65 -26.75
CA ARG A 49 -6.49 -19.83 -26.86
C ARG A 49 -5.23 -20.70 -26.86
N ASN A 50 -5.20 -21.76 -26.07
CA ASN A 50 -4.06 -22.66 -25.99
C ASN A 50 -3.97 -23.63 -27.18
N THR A 51 -5.10 -23.97 -27.80
CA THR A 51 -5.16 -24.82 -29.01
C THR A 51 -5.09 -24.02 -30.30
N ALA A 52 -5.29 -22.69 -30.29
CA ALA A 52 -5.17 -21.83 -31.46
C ALA A 52 -3.73 -21.77 -32.05
N GLY A 53 -2.74 -22.36 -31.37
CA GLY A 53 -1.38 -22.57 -31.88
C GLY A 53 -1.03 -24.02 -32.23
N LYS A 54 -1.98 -24.97 -32.16
CA LYS A 54 -1.73 -26.39 -32.46
C LYS A 54 -2.79 -26.87 -33.47
N PRO A 55 -2.38 -27.35 -34.67
CA PRO A 55 -3.37 -27.86 -35.62
C PRO A 55 -4.18 -28.98 -34.98
N PRO A 56 -5.49 -29.10 -35.29
CA PRO A 56 -6.30 -30.22 -34.85
C PRO A 56 -5.59 -31.54 -35.18
N PRO A 57 -5.68 -32.59 -34.34
CA PRO A 57 -5.28 -33.91 -34.79
C PRO A 57 -6.13 -34.25 -36.00
N GLU A 58 -5.47 -34.32 -37.15
CA GLU A 58 -5.96 -34.88 -38.39
C GLU A 58 -6.28 -36.35 -38.08
N TRP A 59 -7.56 -36.64 -37.87
CA TRP A 59 -8.03 -38.02 -37.87
C TRP A 59 -7.93 -38.48 -39.32
N GLU A 60 -6.76 -39.01 -39.69
CA GLU A 60 -6.55 -39.64 -40.99
C GLU A 60 -7.63 -40.70 -41.20
N GLU A 61 -8.48 -40.42 -42.18
CA GLU A 61 -9.49 -41.33 -42.70
C GLU A 61 -8.79 -42.57 -43.28
N GLY A 62 -8.76 -43.67 -42.53
CA GLY A 62 -8.29 -44.93 -43.09
C GLY A 62 -8.11 -46.08 -42.10
N ALA A 63 -9.04 -47.03 -42.18
CA ALA A 63 -8.93 -48.45 -41.78
C ALA A 63 -9.41 -48.88 -40.37
N GLY A 64 -10.58 -49.53 -40.36
CA GLY A 64 -10.96 -50.63 -39.47
C GLY A 64 -11.70 -50.27 -38.17
N PRO A 65 -12.87 -50.89 -37.86
CA PRO A 65 -13.50 -50.70 -36.56
C PRO A 65 -12.84 -51.61 -35.51
N ASP A 66 -11.82 -51.10 -34.82
CA ASP A 66 -11.43 -51.62 -33.50
C ASP A 66 -12.13 -50.78 -32.43
N LEU A 67 -13.09 -51.39 -31.73
CA LEU A 67 -13.91 -50.77 -30.68
C LEU A 67 -13.18 -50.73 -29.33
N SER A 68 -11.90 -50.37 -29.34
CA SER A 68 -11.12 -50.13 -28.13
C SER A 68 -11.06 -48.63 -27.85
N PRO A 69 -11.65 -48.10 -26.77
CA PRO A 69 -11.48 -46.69 -26.42
C PRO A 69 -9.98 -46.41 -26.21
N PRO A 70 -9.42 -45.32 -26.75
CA PRO A 70 -8.02 -44.99 -26.53
C PRO A 70 -7.80 -44.84 -25.03
N SER A 71 -6.94 -45.70 -24.46
CA SER A 71 -6.44 -45.49 -23.10
C SER A 71 -5.93 -44.05 -22.99
N PRO A 72 -6.24 -43.31 -21.91
CA PRO A 72 -5.59 -42.03 -21.66
C PRO A 72 -4.08 -42.25 -21.76
N PRO A 73 -3.32 -41.32 -22.38
CA PRO A 73 -1.88 -41.51 -22.52
C PRO A 73 -1.34 -41.85 -21.14
N ALA A 74 -0.73 -43.03 -21.04
CA ALA A 74 0.02 -43.39 -19.85
C ALA A 74 0.95 -42.21 -19.54
N LEU A 75 1.27 -41.99 -18.26
CA LEU A 75 2.37 -41.11 -17.86
C LEU A 75 3.66 -41.64 -18.50
N THR A 76 3.87 -41.35 -19.79
CA THR A 76 5.02 -41.81 -20.53
C THR A 76 6.20 -40.98 -20.06
N GLU A 77 7.33 -41.64 -19.87
CA GLU A 77 8.58 -41.00 -19.46
C GLU A 77 8.93 -39.83 -20.40
N GLU A 78 8.60 -39.95 -21.68
CA GLU A 78 8.72 -38.88 -22.68
C GLU A 78 7.85 -37.64 -22.37
N ALA A 79 6.61 -37.83 -21.92
CA ALA A 79 5.75 -36.72 -21.53
C ALA A 79 6.28 -36.01 -20.28
N ILE A 80 6.87 -36.77 -19.34
CA ILE A 80 7.52 -36.22 -18.15
C ILE A 80 8.75 -35.40 -18.54
N LEU A 81 9.65 -35.94 -19.37
CA LEU A 81 10.84 -35.23 -19.85
C LEU A 81 10.47 -33.94 -20.59
N LYS A 82 9.45 -34.00 -21.44
CA LYS A 82 8.94 -32.81 -22.13
C LYS A 82 8.38 -31.77 -21.15
N SER A 83 7.64 -32.21 -20.13
CA SER A 83 7.09 -31.31 -19.12
C SER A 83 8.19 -30.65 -18.27
N ILE A 84 9.28 -31.39 -17.95
CA ILE A 84 10.45 -30.85 -17.26
C ILE A 84 11.15 -29.80 -18.13
N GLN A 85 11.36 -30.09 -19.42
CA GLN A 85 11.96 -29.12 -20.35
C GLN A 85 11.11 -27.86 -20.47
N GLN A 86 9.79 -27.99 -20.56
CA GLN A 86 8.87 -26.86 -20.56
C GLN A 86 8.90 -26.07 -19.25
N LEU A 87 9.09 -26.75 -18.11
CA LEU A 87 9.21 -26.11 -16.81
C LEU A 87 10.49 -25.27 -16.73
N ILE A 88 11.63 -25.82 -17.18
CA ILE A 88 12.92 -25.13 -17.21
C ILE A 88 12.80 -23.85 -18.05
N GLN A 89 12.28 -23.96 -19.27
CA GLN A 89 12.07 -22.80 -20.15
C GLN A 89 11.14 -21.76 -19.53
N ARG A 90 10.07 -22.21 -18.85
CA ARG A 90 9.15 -21.30 -18.17
C ARG A 90 9.80 -20.61 -16.97
N VAL A 91 10.64 -21.31 -16.21
CA VAL A 91 11.38 -20.73 -15.08
C VAL A 91 12.37 -19.68 -15.58
N GLU A 92 13.19 -20.00 -16.58
CA GLU A 92 14.13 -19.04 -17.19
C GLU A 92 13.41 -17.79 -17.71
N HIS A 93 12.26 -17.96 -18.37
CA HIS A 93 11.46 -16.85 -18.85
C HIS A 93 10.92 -15.97 -17.70
N ILE A 94 10.40 -16.59 -16.63
CA ILE A 94 9.92 -15.86 -15.46
C ILE A 94 11.06 -15.15 -14.75
N GLU A 95 12.23 -15.76 -14.65
CA GLU A 95 13.42 -15.13 -14.06
C GLU A 95 13.83 -13.89 -14.85
N GLN A 96 13.86 -13.96 -16.19
CA GLN A 96 14.14 -12.81 -17.05
C GLN A 96 13.12 -11.69 -16.85
N VAL A 97 11.82 -11.99 -16.93
CA VAL A 97 10.75 -11.00 -16.74
C VAL A 97 10.80 -10.39 -15.33
N THR A 98 11.14 -11.18 -14.33
CA THR A 98 11.26 -10.72 -12.94
C THR A 98 12.46 -9.80 -12.78
N GLN A 99 13.62 -10.13 -13.35
CA GLN A 99 14.79 -9.26 -13.33
C GLN A 99 14.50 -7.91 -14.01
N GLU A 100 13.84 -7.94 -15.17
CA GLU A 100 13.45 -6.73 -15.90
C GLU A 100 12.45 -5.87 -15.12
N THR A 101 11.52 -6.49 -14.40
CA THR A 101 10.49 -5.76 -13.62
C THR A 101 11.04 -5.20 -12.31
N ILE A 102 11.95 -5.92 -11.65
CA ILE A 102 12.53 -5.51 -10.36
C ILE A 102 13.60 -4.43 -10.54
N ALA A 103 14.41 -4.48 -11.61
CA ALA A 103 15.46 -3.49 -11.87
C ALA A 103 15.00 -2.02 -11.74
N PRO A 104 13.91 -1.57 -12.39
CA PRO A 104 13.45 -0.18 -12.27
C PRO A 104 12.83 0.14 -10.89
N ILE A 105 12.32 -0.86 -10.16
CA ILE A 105 11.82 -0.64 -8.80
C ILE A 105 13.00 -0.34 -7.87
N SER A 106 14.08 -1.12 -7.97
CA SER A 106 15.31 -0.90 -7.19
C SER A 106 15.90 0.48 -7.45
N GLU A 107 15.97 0.91 -8.71
CA GLU A 107 16.45 2.25 -9.09
C GLU A 107 15.56 3.36 -8.47
N LYS A 108 14.24 3.21 -8.55
CA LYS A 108 13.31 4.18 -7.94
C LYS A 108 13.42 4.22 -6.42
N VAL A 109 13.68 3.09 -5.76
CA VAL A 109 13.90 3.02 -4.31
C VAL A 109 15.18 3.77 -3.93
N GLU A 110 16.25 3.62 -4.71
CA GLU A 110 17.49 4.36 -4.51
C GLU A 110 17.29 5.88 -4.70
N GLN A 111 16.58 6.28 -5.76
CA GLN A 111 16.20 7.69 -5.98
C GLN A 111 15.33 8.25 -4.84
N LEU A 112 14.40 7.45 -4.32
CA LEU A 112 13.56 7.86 -3.20
C LEU A 112 14.37 8.00 -1.91
N ALA A 113 15.30 7.07 -1.66
CA ALA A 113 16.21 7.14 -0.52
C ALA A 113 17.05 8.43 -0.56
N GLU A 114 17.58 8.79 -1.73
CA GLU A 114 18.34 10.03 -1.90
C GLU A 114 17.46 11.28 -1.70
N ARG A 115 16.23 11.29 -2.22
CA ARG A 115 15.29 12.39 -1.99
C ARG A 115 14.91 12.54 -0.52
N VAL A 116 14.71 11.43 0.20
CA VAL A 116 14.41 11.46 1.64
C VAL A 116 15.60 12.06 2.40
N LYS A 117 16.83 11.67 2.05
CA LYS A 117 18.05 12.25 2.63
C LYS A 117 18.12 13.76 2.37
N GLU A 118 17.91 14.18 1.14
CA GLU A 118 17.91 15.60 0.75
C GLU A 118 16.83 16.42 1.49
N VAL A 119 15.61 15.88 1.61
CA VAL A 119 14.51 16.52 2.36
C VAL A 119 14.85 16.61 3.85
N ASN A 120 15.44 15.56 4.42
CA ASN A 120 15.84 15.54 5.81
C ASN A 120 16.95 16.56 6.10
N GLU A 121 17.94 16.69 5.21
CA GLU A 121 18.98 17.71 5.29
C GLU A 121 18.39 19.13 5.21
N LYS A 122 17.50 19.39 4.24
CA LYS A 122 16.80 20.69 4.10
C LYS A 122 15.92 21.04 5.31
N THR A 123 15.26 20.04 5.88
CA THR A 123 14.40 20.19 7.07
C THR A 123 15.25 20.41 8.32
N GLY A 124 16.36 19.68 8.48
CA GLY A 124 17.30 19.86 9.58
C GLY A 124 17.94 21.26 9.58
N ILE A 125 18.27 21.81 8.41
CA ILE A 125 18.76 23.18 8.28
C ILE A 125 17.71 24.21 8.71
N SER A 126 16.43 23.96 8.41
CA SER A 126 15.31 24.85 8.77
C SER A 126 14.90 24.72 10.25
N ALA A 127 15.10 23.56 10.86
CA ALA A 127 14.84 23.31 12.27
C ALA A 127 15.84 24.03 13.19
N GLY A 128 17.09 24.21 12.78
CA GLY A 128 18.12 24.85 13.61
C GLY A 128 17.80 26.29 14.06
N PRO A 129 17.35 27.20 13.18
CA PRO A 129 16.89 28.54 13.59
C PRO A 129 15.68 28.53 14.50
N LEU A 130 14.75 27.61 14.29
CA LEU A 130 13.55 27.45 15.13
C LEU A 130 13.92 26.94 16.53
N GLU A 131 14.76 25.92 16.62
CA GLU A 131 15.27 25.39 17.88
C GLU A 131 16.04 26.46 18.67
N ARG A 132 16.86 27.26 17.98
CA ARG A 132 17.52 28.44 18.58
C ARG A 132 16.55 29.54 19.01
N ALA A 133 15.39 29.69 18.37
CA ALA A 133 14.37 30.65 18.77
C ALA A 133 13.59 30.14 20.00
N LEU A 134 13.26 28.85 20.02
CA LEU A 134 12.63 28.18 21.16
C LEU A 134 13.55 28.21 22.39
N GLN A 135 14.84 27.89 22.22
CA GLN A 135 15.82 27.95 23.32
C GLN A 135 15.88 29.34 23.96
N ARG A 136 15.93 30.40 23.15
CA ARG A 136 15.90 31.78 23.66
C ARG A 136 14.59 32.14 24.34
N LEU A 137 13.47 31.60 23.86
CA LEU A 137 12.16 31.84 24.45
C LEU A 137 12.04 31.15 25.80
N THR A 138 12.59 29.93 25.93
CA THR A 138 12.70 29.20 27.20
C THR A 138 13.63 29.92 28.18
N GLU A 139 14.81 30.37 27.74
CA GLU A 139 15.72 31.18 28.57
C GLU A 139 15.07 32.50 29.02
N ARG A 140 14.26 33.14 28.16
CA ARG A 140 13.49 34.33 28.54
C ARG A 140 12.41 33.99 29.57
N MET A 141 11.72 32.85 29.42
CA MET A 141 10.74 32.43 30.42
C MET A 141 11.38 32.16 31.77
N ASP A 142 12.52 31.46 31.80
CA ASP A 142 13.25 31.15 33.04
C ASP A 142 13.79 32.41 33.73
N THR A 143 14.36 33.35 32.96
CA THR A 143 14.80 34.65 33.50
C THR A 143 13.64 35.54 33.97
N MET A 144 12.45 35.40 33.39
CA MET A 144 11.23 36.09 33.84
C MET A 144 10.62 35.43 35.08
N GLU A 145 10.74 34.12 35.22
CA GLU A 145 10.34 33.39 36.41
C GLU A 145 11.26 33.68 37.61
N VAL A 146 12.56 33.87 37.37
CA VAL A 146 13.54 34.25 38.40
C VAL A 146 13.51 35.76 38.72
N GLY A 147 13.19 36.61 37.74
CA GLY A 147 13.13 38.07 37.89
C GLY A 147 11.94 38.59 38.69
N ASP A 148 10.91 37.77 38.90
CA ASP A 148 9.76 38.09 39.77
C ASP A 148 10.08 37.88 41.27
N ALA A 149 11.28 37.36 41.60
CA ALA A 149 11.71 37.04 42.96
C ALA A 149 13.01 37.76 43.38
N ALA A 150 13.05 39.11 43.38
CA ALA A 150 14.07 39.88 44.11
C ALA A 150 13.55 41.29 44.52
N PRO A 151 14.00 41.87 45.66
CA PRO A 151 13.10 42.30 46.72
C PRO A 151 12.63 43.76 46.63
N GLU A 152 11.39 44.00 47.05
CA GLU A 152 10.75 45.32 47.29
C GLU A 152 11.38 46.17 48.43
N GLN A 153 12.63 45.92 48.85
CA GLN A 153 13.22 46.63 49.99
C GLN A 153 14.16 47.76 49.58
N GLU A 154 13.63 48.85 49.02
CA GLU A 154 14.35 50.15 49.07
C GLU A 154 13.48 51.41 48.87
N ARG A 155 12.15 51.32 49.02
CA ARG A 155 11.26 52.49 48.86
C ARG A 155 11.10 53.39 50.09
N GLU A 156 11.75 53.09 51.22
CA GLU A 156 11.47 53.77 52.50
C GLU A 156 12.63 54.61 53.04
N LYS A 157 13.28 55.46 52.23
CA LYS A 157 14.11 56.57 52.76
C LYS A 157 14.07 57.80 51.85
N ARG A 158 12.96 58.56 51.92
CA ARG A 158 12.97 59.99 51.54
C ARG A 158 12.45 60.84 52.70
N PRO A 159 13.28 61.66 53.36
CA PRO A 159 12.77 62.63 54.32
C PRO A 159 12.09 63.79 53.57
N ARG A 160 10.92 64.19 54.08
CA ARG A 160 10.10 65.30 53.57
C ARG A 160 10.85 66.64 53.68
N PRO A 161 10.78 67.53 52.68
CA PRO A 161 11.25 68.90 52.88
C PRO A 161 10.23 69.66 53.73
N GLN A 162 10.64 70.09 54.92
CA GLN A 162 9.97 71.18 55.64
C GLN A 162 10.07 72.44 54.80
N ARG A 163 8.94 72.98 54.33
CA ARG A 163 8.88 74.37 53.87
C ARG A 163 8.20 75.20 54.96
N SER A 164 9.06 76.00 55.57
CA SER A 164 8.80 76.99 56.60
C SER A 164 7.77 78.03 56.16
N ARG A 165 7.04 78.53 57.17
CA ARG A 165 6.05 79.61 57.09
C ARG A 165 6.72 80.89 56.57
N PHE A 166 6.13 81.57 55.60
CA PHE A 166 6.13 83.04 55.58
C PHE A 166 4.95 83.61 54.77
N ALA A 167 4.45 84.73 55.28
CA ALA A 167 3.25 85.47 54.96
C ALA A 167 3.11 85.96 53.50
N ARG A 168 1.85 86.11 53.06
CA ARG A 168 1.20 87.40 52.69
C ARG A 168 -0.18 87.09 52.10
N MET A 169 -1.25 87.58 52.74
CA MET A 169 -2.06 88.71 52.24
C MET A 169 -2.34 88.61 50.73
N PHE A 170 -3.59 88.32 50.33
CA PHE A 170 -4.55 89.34 49.91
C PHE A 170 -5.90 88.70 49.57
N ASN A 171 -6.93 89.53 49.72
CA ASN A 171 -8.35 89.25 49.84
C ASN A 171 -9.09 89.68 48.55
N LEU A 172 -10.00 88.81 48.05
CA LEU A 172 -11.21 89.06 47.22
C LEU A 172 -11.10 89.91 45.92
N PRO A 173 -12.16 90.04 45.08
CA PRO A 173 -13.54 89.52 45.16
C PRO A 173 -13.92 88.42 44.16
#